data_AF-A0A958APU9-F1
#
_entry.id   AF-A0A958APU9-F1
#
_cell.length_a   1.000
_cell.length_b   1.000
_cell.length_c   1.000
_cell.angle_alpha   90.00
_cell.angle_beta   90.00
_cell.angle_gamma   90.00
#
_symmetry.space_group_name_H-M   'P 1'
#
loop_
_entity.id
_entity.type
_entity.pdbx_description
1 polymer ?
#
loop_
_entity_poly.entity_id
_entity_poly.type
_entity_poly.pdbx_seq_one_letter_code
_entity_poly.pdbx_strand_id
1 'polypeptide(L)'
;IPPDEIFSFNEHLGEVTKDEGYDESLIIFGNRTTVGIGGGVCQVSTTAFRTAFYGGFEIVERWAHGYRVSWYEINSDIGLDATIYSPDVDFRFRNDTGHYLLIQTETDLEAGTVTFRFYGTPTNREVVVSEPTVTDIVKHAPPIYENDPSLAEGITKQVDWAQDGMNVSVTRLVKEDDQLLYKDEIVSRYRPWTAVYKVGTKKSQPLPYTPYNPNNLNPANRIYR
;
A
#
# COMPACT_ATOMS: atom_id res chain seq x y z
N ILE A 1 -8.49 -22.62 8.80
CA ILE A 1 -9.15 -22.77 7.50
C ILE A 1 -9.35 -24.26 7.24
N PRO A 2 -10.60 -24.75 7.16
CA PRO A 2 -10.89 -26.15 6.85
C PRO A 2 -10.38 -26.57 5.47
N PRO A 3 -10.29 -27.88 5.18
CA PRO A 3 -10.06 -28.37 3.81
C PRO A 3 -11.13 -27.84 2.84
N ASP A 4 -10.71 -27.56 1.60
CA ASP A 4 -11.50 -27.09 0.46
C ASP A 4 -12.18 -25.71 0.60
N GLU A 5 -12.12 -25.12 1.80
CA GLU A 5 -12.64 -23.79 2.10
C GLU A 5 -11.80 -22.68 1.45
N ILE A 6 -12.47 -21.58 1.15
CA ILE A 6 -11.86 -20.36 0.63
C ILE A 6 -11.60 -19.43 1.80
N PHE A 7 -10.34 -19.09 2.03
CA PHE A 7 -9.99 -17.98 2.89
C PHE A 7 -10.32 -16.67 2.16
N SER A 8 -11.04 -15.77 2.82
CA SER A 8 -11.21 -14.37 2.43
C SER A 8 -10.47 -13.45 3.39
N PHE A 9 -9.60 -12.59 2.85
CA PHE A 9 -8.88 -11.63 3.68
C PHE A 9 -9.85 -10.63 4.31
N ASN A 10 -10.79 -10.08 3.53
CA ASN A 10 -11.79 -9.13 4.03
C ASN A 10 -12.70 -9.75 5.11
N GLU A 11 -13.13 -11.00 4.99
CA GLU A 11 -13.94 -11.67 6.03
C GLU A 11 -13.19 -11.79 7.36
N HIS A 12 -11.90 -12.10 7.30
CA HIS A 12 -11.05 -12.21 8.50
C HIS A 12 -10.57 -10.86 9.04
N LEU A 13 -10.46 -9.84 8.19
CA LEU A 13 -10.13 -8.48 8.56
C LEU A 13 -11.26 -7.80 9.33
N GLY A 14 -12.50 -8.08 8.96
CA GLY A 14 -13.68 -7.41 9.51
C GLY A 14 -13.87 -5.99 8.97
N GLU A 15 -14.65 -5.18 9.69
CA GLU A 15 -14.95 -3.81 9.28
C GLU A 15 -13.74 -2.88 9.47
N VAL A 16 -13.39 -2.13 8.42
CA VAL A 16 -12.30 -1.15 8.46
C VAL A 16 -12.87 0.22 8.87
N THR A 17 -13.06 0.42 10.16
CA THR A 17 -13.61 1.67 10.72
C THR A 17 -12.74 2.21 11.85
N LYS A 18 -12.92 3.51 12.17
CA LYS A 18 -12.23 4.12 13.30
C LYS A 18 -12.62 3.47 14.64
N ASP A 19 -13.87 3.03 14.76
CA ASP A 19 -14.40 2.40 15.98
C ASP A 19 -13.78 1.01 16.21
N GLU A 20 -13.39 0.32 15.13
CA GLU A 20 -12.61 -0.93 15.18
C GLU A 20 -11.10 -0.69 15.37
N GLY A 21 -10.68 0.56 15.64
CA GLY A 21 -9.31 0.91 16.00
C GLY A 21 -8.38 1.19 14.81
N TYR A 22 -8.92 1.28 13.58
CA TYR A 22 -8.12 1.65 12.42
C TYR A 22 -7.77 3.15 12.43
N ASP A 23 -6.51 3.46 12.14
CA ASP A 23 -6.02 4.84 12.05
C ASP A 23 -6.17 5.41 10.63
N GLU A 24 -6.16 6.73 10.55
CA GLU A 24 -6.09 7.46 9.30
C GLU A 24 -4.66 7.38 8.72
N SER A 25 -4.53 6.89 7.50
CA SER A 25 -3.26 6.81 6.80
C SER A 25 -3.47 7.00 5.29
N LEU A 26 -2.40 7.00 4.51
CA LEU A 26 -2.49 7.20 3.07
C LEU A 26 -3.18 5.99 2.42
N ILE A 27 -4.26 6.27 1.70
CA ILE A 27 -4.99 5.33 0.86
C ILE A 27 -4.94 5.81 -0.60
N ILE A 28 -5.11 4.87 -1.52
CA ILE A 28 -5.26 5.17 -2.94
C ILE A 28 -6.75 5.16 -3.25
N PHE A 29 -7.31 6.30 -3.64
CA PHE A 29 -8.72 6.39 -4.02
C PHE A 29 -8.88 7.11 -5.35
N GLY A 30 -9.50 6.42 -6.32
CA GLY A 30 -9.60 6.90 -7.69
C GLY A 30 -8.20 7.08 -8.30
N ASN A 31 -7.84 8.33 -8.63
CA ASN A 31 -6.56 8.68 -9.25
C ASN A 31 -5.68 9.57 -8.36
N ARG A 32 -5.80 9.43 -7.03
CA ARG A 32 -5.06 10.23 -6.03
C ARG A 32 -4.68 9.41 -4.80
N THR A 33 -3.58 9.79 -4.18
CA THR A 33 -3.27 9.40 -2.81
C THR A 33 -3.96 10.38 -1.85
N THR A 34 -4.80 9.90 -0.95
CA THR A 34 -5.51 10.71 0.05
C THR A 34 -5.38 10.09 1.43
N VAL A 35 -5.63 10.87 2.49
CA VAL A 35 -5.77 10.31 3.83
C VAL A 35 -7.14 9.64 3.94
N GLY A 36 -7.18 8.43 4.51
CA GLY A 36 -8.40 7.68 4.80
C GLY A 36 -8.14 6.61 5.86
N ILE A 37 -9.22 6.03 6.39
CA ILE A 37 -9.14 5.01 7.45
C ILE A 37 -8.60 3.70 6.84
N GLY A 38 -7.68 3.04 7.53
CA GLY A 38 -7.16 1.73 7.13
C GLY A 38 -5.94 1.77 6.19
N GLY A 39 -5.23 2.89 6.13
CA GLY A 39 -3.96 2.90 5.40
C GLY A 39 -2.95 1.94 6.04
N GLY A 40 -2.26 1.16 5.20
CA GLY A 40 -1.36 0.07 5.62
C GLY A 40 -1.96 -1.34 5.51
N VAL A 41 -3.28 -1.49 5.43
CA VAL A 41 -3.92 -2.83 5.33
C VAL A 41 -3.52 -3.58 4.05
N CYS A 42 -3.30 -2.86 2.94
CA CYS A 42 -2.82 -3.47 1.70
C CYS A 42 -1.44 -4.13 1.85
N GLN A 43 -0.60 -3.64 2.77
CA GLN A 43 0.67 -4.30 3.09
C GLN A 43 0.44 -5.64 3.78
N VAL A 44 -0.53 -5.69 4.70
CA VAL A 44 -0.91 -6.91 5.41
C VAL A 44 -1.50 -7.94 4.44
N SER A 45 -2.39 -7.53 3.53
CA SER A 45 -2.94 -8.39 2.48
C SER A 45 -1.85 -8.88 1.53
N THR A 46 -0.93 -8.01 1.11
CA THR A 46 0.23 -8.41 0.28
C THR A 46 1.09 -9.47 0.97
N THR A 47 1.34 -9.34 2.27
CA THR A 47 2.09 -10.35 3.03
C THR A 47 1.33 -11.67 3.10
N ALA A 48 0.03 -11.66 3.39
CA ALA A 48 -0.81 -12.87 3.39
C ALA A 48 -0.85 -13.54 2.01
N PHE A 49 -1.00 -12.75 0.95
CA PHE A 49 -0.95 -13.21 -0.44
C PHE A 49 0.36 -13.91 -0.74
N ARG A 50 1.50 -13.30 -0.40
CA ARG A 50 2.81 -13.91 -0.65
C ARG A 50 2.97 -15.23 0.10
N THR A 51 2.52 -15.31 1.34
CA THR A 51 2.54 -16.57 2.11
C THR A 51 1.71 -17.66 1.43
N ALA A 52 0.49 -17.35 0.98
CA ALA A 52 -0.35 -18.30 0.24
C ALA A 52 0.26 -18.64 -1.15
N PHE A 53 0.83 -17.65 -1.82
CA PHE A 53 1.40 -17.79 -3.16
C PHE A 53 2.61 -18.73 -3.16
N TYR A 54 3.56 -18.49 -2.25
CA TYR A 54 4.74 -19.36 -2.09
C TYR A 54 4.43 -20.64 -1.33
N GLY A 55 3.33 -20.70 -0.57
CA GLY A 55 2.81 -21.92 0.03
C GLY A 55 2.13 -22.87 -0.97
N GLY A 56 2.00 -22.48 -2.23
CA GLY A 56 1.45 -23.33 -3.29
C GLY A 56 -0.06 -23.52 -3.21
N PHE A 57 -0.79 -22.58 -2.61
CA PHE A 57 -2.25 -22.59 -2.59
C PHE A 57 -2.84 -22.05 -3.89
N GLU A 58 -4.03 -22.51 -4.25
CA GLU A 58 -4.83 -21.95 -5.35
C GLU A 58 -5.23 -20.50 -5.00
N ILE A 59 -4.83 -19.55 -5.84
CA ILE A 59 -5.23 -18.14 -5.67
C ILE A 59 -6.56 -17.93 -6.40
N VAL A 60 -7.63 -17.73 -5.63
CA VAL A 60 -9.00 -17.58 -6.14
C VAL A 60 -9.28 -16.16 -6.59
N GLU A 61 -8.77 -15.18 -5.84
CA GLU A 61 -8.88 -13.77 -6.16
C GLU A 61 -7.63 -13.02 -5.71
N ARG A 62 -7.09 -12.19 -6.61
CA ARG A 62 -6.01 -11.26 -6.29
C ARG A 62 -6.09 -10.06 -7.21
N TRP A 63 -5.97 -8.87 -6.63
CA TRP A 63 -5.87 -7.60 -7.34
C TRP A 63 -4.53 -6.94 -7.05
N ALA A 64 -3.84 -6.47 -8.08
CA ALA A 64 -2.70 -5.58 -7.90
C ALA A 64 -3.15 -4.14 -7.59
N HIS A 65 -2.27 -3.33 -7.01
CA HIS A 65 -2.50 -1.90 -6.91
C HIS A 65 -2.63 -1.27 -8.30
N GLY A 66 -3.36 -0.15 -8.38
CA GLY A 66 -3.61 0.54 -9.66
C GLY A 66 -2.37 1.18 -10.30
N TYR A 67 -1.33 1.45 -9.51
CA TYR A 67 -0.03 1.93 -9.97
C TYR A 67 1.09 1.19 -9.22
N ARG A 68 2.31 1.24 -9.76
CA ARG A 68 3.47 0.56 -9.18
C ARG A 68 3.88 1.22 -7.88
N VAL A 69 3.90 0.41 -6.82
CA VAL A 69 4.28 0.83 -5.48
C VAL A 69 5.60 0.16 -5.10
N SER A 70 6.70 0.91 -5.26
CA SER A 70 8.05 0.32 -5.21
C SER A 70 8.44 -0.28 -3.86
N TRP A 71 7.86 0.16 -2.74
CA TRP A 71 8.25 -0.39 -1.43
C TRP A 71 7.79 -1.83 -1.23
N TYR A 72 6.80 -2.33 -1.97
CA TYR A 72 6.44 -3.75 -1.94
C TYR A 72 7.52 -4.64 -2.55
N GLU A 73 8.50 -4.06 -3.25
CA GLU A 73 9.57 -4.76 -3.96
C GLU A 73 10.88 -4.83 -3.15
N ILE A 74 10.91 -4.31 -1.91
CA ILE A 74 12.12 -4.30 -1.08
C ILE A 74 12.66 -5.72 -0.83
N ASN A 75 11.78 -6.73 -0.79
CA ASN A 75 12.12 -8.14 -0.58
C ASN A 75 11.29 -9.08 -1.48
N SER A 76 10.88 -8.61 -2.65
CA SER A 76 10.03 -9.39 -3.56
C SER A 76 10.12 -8.80 -4.96
N ASP A 77 9.82 -9.62 -5.96
CA ASP A 77 9.77 -9.16 -7.33
C ASP A 77 8.58 -8.22 -7.58
N ILE A 78 8.74 -7.38 -8.60
CA ILE A 78 7.66 -6.54 -9.12
C ILE A 78 6.47 -7.42 -9.54
N GLY A 79 5.24 -6.95 -9.31
CA GLY A 79 4.04 -7.66 -9.73
C GLY A 79 3.47 -8.65 -8.72
N LEU A 80 4.05 -8.74 -7.52
CA LEU A 80 3.59 -9.65 -6.45
C LEU A 80 2.95 -8.92 -5.26
N ASP A 81 2.04 -7.99 -5.53
CA ASP A 81 1.29 -7.20 -4.54
C ASP A 81 -0.22 -7.51 -4.54
N ALA A 82 -0.85 -7.60 -3.38
CA ALA A 82 -2.29 -7.80 -3.27
C ALA A 82 -2.93 -6.60 -2.55
N THR A 83 -3.79 -5.88 -3.25
CA THR A 83 -4.59 -4.79 -2.69
C THR A 83 -5.96 -5.30 -2.26
N ILE A 84 -6.57 -4.63 -1.29
CA ILE A 84 -7.94 -4.90 -0.81
C ILE A 84 -8.66 -3.58 -0.63
N TYR A 85 -9.96 -3.60 -0.84
CA TYR A 85 -10.89 -2.50 -0.59
C TYR A 85 -12.24 -3.12 -0.24
N SER A 86 -12.48 -3.29 1.06
CA SER A 86 -13.66 -3.99 1.54
C SER A 86 -14.95 -3.23 1.20
N PRO A 87 -16.02 -3.90 0.73
CA PRO A 87 -16.10 -5.35 0.48
C PRO A 87 -15.73 -5.77 -0.97
N ASP A 88 -15.52 -4.81 -1.87
CA ASP A 88 -15.54 -5.04 -3.33
C ASP A 88 -14.24 -5.64 -3.91
N VAL A 89 -13.10 -5.44 -3.25
CA VAL A 89 -11.78 -5.92 -3.69
C VAL A 89 -11.18 -6.75 -2.57
N ASP A 90 -10.92 -8.02 -2.82
CA ASP A 90 -10.45 -8.96 -1.81
C ASP A 90 -9.21 -9.74 -2.27
N PHE A 91 -8.52 -10.35 -1.31
CA PHE A 91 -7.55 -11.40 -1.55
C PHE A 91 -8.12 -12.72 -1.04
N ARG A 92 -8.24 -13.72 -1.93
CA ARG A 92 -8.82 -15.03 -1.60
C ARG A 92 -7.96 -16.17 -2.10
N PHE A 93 -7.81 -17.21 -1.29
CA PHE A 93 -7.14 -18.45 -1.68
C PHE A 93 -7.91 -19.67 -1.16
N ARG A 94 -7.82 -20.80 -1.86
CA ARG A 94 -8.44 -22.06 -1.41
C ARG A 94 -7.44 -22.87 -0.62
N ASN A 95 -7.87 -23.44 0.50
CA ASN A 95 -7.13 -24.49 1.17
C ASN A 95 -7.42 -25.86 0.55
N ASP A 96 -6.81 -26.13 -0.59
CA ASP A 96 -6.98 -27.36 -1.38
C ASP A 96 -6.07 -28.51 -0.93
N THR A 97 -5.51 -28.45 0.29
CA THR A 97 -4.52 -29.42 0.81
C THR A 97 -5.14 -30.70 1.37
N GLY A 98 -6.48 -30.79 1.45
CA GLY A 98 -7.18 -31.88 2.12
C GLY A 98 -7.05 -31.89 3.65
N HIS A 99 -6.35 -30.92 4.24
CA HIS A 99 -6.10 -30.83 5.67
C HIS A 99 -6.43 -29.44 6.23
N TYR A 100 -6.62 -29.35 7.54
CA TYR A 100 -6.82 -28.06 8.19
C TYR A 100 -5.53 -27.23 8.12
N LEU A 101 -5.69 -25.97 7.76
CA LEU A 101 -4.64 -24.96 7.78
C LEU A 101 -4.86 -24.00 8.96
N LEU A 102 -3.85 -23.84 9.81
CA LEU A 102 -3.79 -22.81 10.84
C LEU A 102 -3.00 -21.61 10.30
N ILE A 103 -3.57 -20.41 10.41
CA ILE A 103 -2.89 -19.15 10.09
C ILE A 103 -2.61 -18.44 11.41
N GLN A 104 -1.36 -18.07 11.62
CA GLN A 104 -0.93 -17.26 12.76
C GLN A 104 -0.25 -15.98 12.26
N THR A 105 -0.62 -14.86 12.87
CA THR A 105 -0.04 -13.55 12.59
C THR A 105 0.75 -13.04 13.79
N GLU A 106 1.88 -12.39 13.53
CA GLU A 106 2.69 -11.72 14.54
C GLU A 106 3.08 -10.34 14.05
N THR A 107 3.09 -9.36 14.95
CA THR A 107 3.50 -7.98 14.67
C THR A 107 4.64 -7.58 15.59
N ASP A 108 5.73 -7.09 15.02
CA ASP A 108 6.82 -6.44 15.75
C ASP A 108 6.73 -4.94 15.49
N LEU A 109 6.31 -4.19 16.51
CA LEU A 109 6.11 -2.74 16.42
C LEU A 109 7.42 -1.96 16.41
N GLU A 110 8.48 -2.49 17.01
CA GLU A 110 9.79 -1.83 17.03
C GLU A 110 10.47 -1.98 15.67
N ALA A 111 10.40 -3.18 15.08
CA ALA A 111 10.91 -3.44 13.75
C ALA A 111 9.98 -2.94 12.62
N GLY A 112 8.71 -2.65 12.93
CA GLY A 112 7.70 -2.25 11.95
C GLY A 112 7.34 -3.38 10.98
N THR A 113 7.23 -4.62 11.47
CA THR A 113 7.00 -5.81 10.63
C THR A 113 5.73 -6.57 11.01
N VAL A 114 5.13 -7.22 10.02
CA VAL A 114 4.04 -8.18 10.19
C VAL A 114 4.45 -9.51 9.54
N THR A 115 4.24 -10.61 10.25
CA THR A 115 4.59 -11.96 9.81
C THR A 115 3.33 -12.82 9.74
N PHE A 116 3.14 -13.52 8.61
CA PHE A 116 2.12 -14.55 8.45
C PHE A 116 2.78 -15.94 8.42
N ARG A 117 2.36 -16.83 9.31
CA ARG A 117 2.80 -18.23 9.36
C ARG A 117 1.63 -19.15 9.09
N PHE A 118 1.80 -20.01 8.09
CA PHE A 118 0.81 -21.00 7.68
C PHE A 118 1.29 -22.37 8.16
N TYR A 119 0.53 -22.99 9.06
CA TYR A 119 0.82 -24.30 9.63
C TYR A 119 -0.23 -25.29 9.16
N GLY A 120 0.20 -26.37 8.51
CA GLY A 120 -0.68 -27.44 8.05
C GLY A 120 0.05 -28.77 8.07
N THR A 121 -0.66 -29.83 7.68
CA THR A 121 -0.02 -31.10 7.35
C THR A 121 0.97 -30.88 6.22
N PRO A 122 2.22 -31.38 6.31
CA PRO A 122 3.17 -31.29 5.22
C PRO A 122 2.61 -31.86 3.93
N THR A 123 2.63 -31.05 2.87
CA THR A 123 2.35 -31.46 1.50
C THR A 123 3.68 -31.63 0.77
N ASN A 124 3.77 -32.55 -0.20
CA ASN A 124 4.93 -32.64 -1.10
C ASN A 124 4.85 -31.59 -2.22
N ARG A 125 4.34 -30.39 -1.89
CA ARG A 125 4.18 -29.30 -2.86
C ARG A 125 5.50 -28.62 -3.13
N GLU A 126 5.80 -28.44 -4.42
CA GLU A 126 6.91 -27.66 -4.91
C GLU A 126 6.38 -26.46 -5.71
N VAL A 127 6.88 -25.26 -5.38
CA VAL A 127 6.51 -24.03 -6.07
C VAL A 127 7.71 -23.50 -6.85
N VAL A 128 7.52 -23.32 -8.16
CA VAL A 128 8.51 -22.70 -9.04
C VAL A 128 7.93 -21.41 -9.61
N VAL A 129 8.64 -20.30 -9.43
CA VAL A 129 8.21 -18.97 -9.86
C VAL A 129 9.18 -18.47 -10.92
N SER A 130 8.67 -17.93 -12.03
CA SER A 130 9.50 -17.30 -13.05
C SER A 130 9.97 -15.92 -12.61
N GLU A 131 11.04 -15.44 -13.23
CA GLU A 131 11.34 -14.01 -13.25
C GLU A 131 10.14 -13.21 -13.81
N PRO A 132 9.90 -11.97 -13.35
CA PRO A 132 8.85 -11.12 -13.86
C PRO A 132 9.13 -10.68 -15.30
N THR A 133 8.11 -10.74 -16.15
CA THR A 133 8.15 -10.17 -17.50
C THR A 133 7.47 -8.81 -17.50
N VAL A 134 8.22 -7.76 -17.82
CA VAL A 134 7.72 -6.37 -17.88
C VAL A 134 7.48 -5.96 -19.32
N THR A 135 6.28 -5.48 -19.62
CA THR A 135 5.83 -5.06 -20.96
C THR A 135 5.02 -3.78 -20.89
N ASP A 136 4.68 -3.21 -22.04
CA ASP A 136 3.76 -2.07 -22.18
C ASP A 136 4.10 -0.87 -21.27
N ILE A 137 5.38 -0.50 -21.22
CA ILE A 137 5.83 0.63 -20.39
C ILE A 137 5.24 1.93 -20.95
N VAL A 138 4.48 2.64 -20.12
CA VAL A 138 3.88 3.94 -20.45
C VAL A 138 4.44 5.00 -19.51
N LYS A 139 5.07 6.04 -20.08
CA LYS A 139 5.59 7.16 -19.28
C LYS A 139 4.48 7.93 -18.59
N HIS A 140 4.74 8.35 -17.36
CA HIS A 140 3.85 9.27 -16.65
C HIS A 140 3.76 10.63 -17.35
N ALA A 141 2.64 11.33 -17.14
CA ALA A 141 2.45 12.67 -17.64
C ALA A 141 3.27 13.70 -16.82
N PRO A 142 3.52 14.91 -17.37
CA PRO A 142 4.12 16.01 -16.61
C PRO A 142 3.36 16.32 -15.31
N PRO A 143 4.05 16.84 -14.28
CA PRO A 143 3.45 17.09 -12.98
C PRO A 143 2.30 18.10 -13.04
N ILE A 144 1.28 17.87 -12.22
CA ILE A 144 0.13 18.75 -12.07
C ILE A 144 0.36 19.64 -10.84
N TYR A 145 0.14 20.96 -11.00
CA TYR A 145 0.21 21.94 -9.93
C TYR A 145 -1.20 22.42 -9.59
N GLU A 146 -1.62 22.22 -8.35
CA GLU A 146 -2.93 22.59 -7.86
C GLU A 146 -2.80 23.66 -6.78
N ASN A 147 -3.53 24.77 -6.92
CA ASN A 147 -3.55 25.81 -5.89
C ASN A 147 -4.17 25.28 -4.60
N ASP A 148 -3.55 25.60 -3.47
CA ASP A 148 -4.01 25.28 -2.13
C ASP A 148 -4.09 26.55 -1.28
N PRO A 149 -5.29 27.02 -0.91
CA PRO A 149 -5.47 28.21 -0.09
C PRO A 149 -5.19 27.98 1.39
N SER A 150 -4.94 26.73 1.82
CA SER A 150 -4.51 26.43 3.20
C SER A 150 -3.00 26.62 3.39
N LEU A 151 -2.23 26.48 2.32
CA LEU A 151 -0.77 26.63 2.32
C LEU A 151 -0.35 28.08 2.07
N ALA A 152 0.67 28.54 2.81
CA ALA A 152 1.24 29.88 2.67
C ALA A 152 1.81 30.10 1.27
N GLU A 153 1.67 31.32 0.75
CA GLU A 153 2.27 31.70 -0.53
C GLU A 153 3.79 31.46 -0.53
N GLY A 154 4.30 30.86 -1.61
CA GLY A 154 5.70 30.42 -1.73
C GLY A 154 5.99 29.02 -1.19
N ILE A 155 5.02 28.35 -0.54
CA ILE A 155 5.16 26.95 -0.12
C ILE A 155 4.60 26.03 -1.20
N THR A 156 5.40 25.04 -1.62
CA THR A 156 4.96 23.96 -2.51
C THR A 156 5.13 22.62 -1.79
N LYS A 157 4.09 21.79 -1.79
CA LYS A 157 4.08 20.46 -1.17
C LYS A 157 3.72 19.40 -2.21
N GLN A 158 4.58 18.41 -2.40
CA GLN A 158 4.25 17.24 -3.22
C GLN A 158 3.30 16.31 -2.45
N VAL A 159 2.25 15.83 -3.11
CA VAL A 159 1.23 14.95 -2.52
C VAL A 159 1.02 13.64 -3.30
N ASP A 160 1.47 13.58 -4.55
CA ASP A 160 1.56 12.35 -5.33
C ASP A 160 2.92 12.28 -6.05
N TRP A 161 3.43 11.07 -6.26
CA TRP A 161 4.71 10.81 -6.90
C TRP A 161 4.51 10.11 -8.22
N ALA A 162 5.26 10.55 -9.24
CA ALA A 162 5.15 10.01 -10.57
C ALA A 162 5.63 8.56 -10.63
N GLN A 163 4.89 7.72 -11.35
CA GLN A 163 5.24 6.33 -11.62
C GLN A 163 4.94 6.00 -13.08
N ASP A 164 5.87 5.35 -13.77
CA ASP A 164 5.58 4.82 -15.10
C ASP A 164 4.58 3.65 -14.98
N GLY A 165 3.66 3.58 -15.93
CA GLY A 165 2.78 2.43 -16.09
C GLY A 165 3.51 1.28 -16.77
N MET A 166 3.06 0.05 -16.52
CA MET A 166 3.58 -1.17 -17.14
C MET A 166 2.65 -2.35 -16.86
N ASN A 167 2.71 -3.37 -17.71
CA ASN A 167 2.17 -4.69 -17.43
C ASN A 167 3.31 -5.59 -16.92
N VAL A 168 3.05 -6.32 -15.84
CA VAL A 168 3.98 -7.27 -15.24
C VAL A 168 3.30 -8.62 -15.15
N SER A 169 3.90 -9.66 -15.73
CA SER A 169 3.44 -11.03 -15.56
C SER A 169 4.47 -11.90 -14.86
N VAL A 170 4.00 -12.75 -13.96
CA VAL A 170 4.79 -13.75 -13.24
C VAL A 170 4.12 -15.10 -13.41
N THR A 171 4.84 -16.09 -13.93
CA THR A 171 4.33 -17.46 -14.02
C THR A 171 4.68 -18.22 -12.74
N ARG A 172 3.69 -18.91 -12.17
CA ARG A 172 3.88 -19.85 -11.05
C ARG A 172 3.48 -21.25 -11.48
N LEU A 173 4.35 -22.22 -11.19
CA LEU A 173 4.04 -23.64 -11.27
C LEU A 173 3.96 -24.21 -9.86
N VAL A 174 2.91 -24.96 -9.56
CA VAL A 174 2.78 -25.71 -8.32
C VAL A 174 2.64 -27.18 -8.68
N LYS A 175 3.52 -28.01 -8.13
CA LYS A 175 3.47 -29.47 -8.28
C LYS A 175 3.27 -30.12 -6.92
N GLU A 176 2.66 -31.29 -6.88
CA GLU A 176 2.58 -32.16 -5.71
C GLU A 176 2.89 -33.58 -6.18
N ASP A 177 3.89 -34.23 -5.58
CA ASP A 177 4.35 -35.57 -5.99
C ASP A 177 4.66 -35.66 -7.51
N ASP A 178 5.39 -34.68 -8.04
CA ASP A 178 5.69 -34.48 -9.47
C ASP A 178 4.49 -34.21 -10.39
N GLN A 179 3.26 -34.30 -9.89
CA GLN A 179 2.06 -33.95 -10.63
C GLN A 179 1.85 -32.44 -10.62
N LEU A 180 1.69 -31.84 -11.79
CA LEU A 180 1.34 -30.42 -11.92
C LEU A 180 -0.09 -30.20 -11.40
N LEU A 181 -0.24 -29.39 -10.35
CA LEU A 181 -1.53 -28.94 -9.83
C LEU A 181 -1.95 -27.64 -10.52
N TYR A 182 -1.08 -26.63 -10.49
CA TYR A 182 -1.37 -25.29 -10.98
C TYR A 182 -0.29 -24.78 -11.92
N LYS A 183 -0.73 -24.07 -12.96
CA LYS A 183 0.11 -23.19 -13.78
C LYS A 183 -0.62 -21.86 -13.89
N ASP A 184 -0.21 -20.92 -13.06
CA ASP A 184 -0.83 -19.60 -12.98
C ASP A 184 0.02 -18.57 -13.69
N GLU A 185 -0.62 -17.61 -14.35
CA GLU A 185 0.01 -16.37 -14.75
C GLU A 185 -0.62 -15.24 -13.94
N ILE A 186 0.16 -14.67 -13.03
CA ILE A 186 -0.26 -13.53 -12.25
C ILE A 186 0.10 -12.27 -13.01
N VAL A 187 -0.92 -11.47 -13.33
CA VAL A 187 -0.76 -10.25 -14.13
C VAL A 187 -1.09 -9.02 -13.29
N SER A 188 -0.13 -8.11 -13.17
CA SER A 188 -0.30 -6.79 -12.58
C SER A 188 -0.29 -5.73 -13.67
N ARG A 189 -1.33 -4.91 -13.73
CA ARG A 189 -1.48 -3.84 -14.74
C ARG A 189 -1.40 -2.48 -14.06
N TYR A 190 -0.20 -1.93 -14.01
CA TYR A 190 0.05 -0.64 -13.39
C TYR A 190 -0.19 0.49 -14.38
N ARG A 191 -1.07 1.42 -14.01
CA ARG A 191 -1.32 2.65 -14.77
C ARG A 191 -0.22 3.66 -14.49
N PRO A 192 0.15 4.51 -15.47
CA PRO A 192 1.04 5.62 -15.22
C PRO A 192 0.40 6.56 -14.19
N TRP A 193 1.18 6.96 -13.19
CA TRP A 193 0.75 7.87 -12.12
C TRP A 193 1.46 9.21 -12.28
N THR A 194 0.70 10.29 -12.16
CA THR A 194 1.24 11.65 -12.36
C THR A 194 1.56 12.27 -11.01
N ALA A 195 2.70 12.95 -10.91
CA ALA A 195 3.03 13.70 -9.70
C ALA A 195 2.09 14.89 -9.52
N VAL A 196 1.65 15.14 -8.29
CA VAL A 196 0.80 16.29 -7.94
C VAL A 196 1.50 17.12 -6.89
N TYR A 197 1.55 18.44 -7.13
CA TYR A 197 2.09 19.44 -6.22
C TYR A 197 0.98 20.41 -5.80
N LYS A 198 0.82 20.61 -4.51
CA LYS A 198 -0.01 21.66 -3.91
C LYS A 198 0.80 22.94 -3.77
N VAL A 199 0.35 24.02 -4.40
CA VAL A 199 1.02 25.33 -4.40
C VAL A 199 0.25 26.30 -3.51
N GLY A 200 0.90 26.82 -2.49
CA GLY A 200 0.30 27.71 -1.52
C GLY A 200 -0.08 29.07 -2.10
N THR A 201 -1.30 29.49 -1.77
CA THR A 201 -1.89 30.76 -2.22
C THR A 201 -2.39 31.63 -1.07
N LYS A 202 -2.19 31.18 0.19
CA LYS A 202 -2.55 31.94 1.38
C LYS A 202 -1.56 33.09 1.57
N LYS A 203 -2.00 34.29 1.24
CA LYS A 203 -1.26 35.52 1.51
C LYS A 203 -1.06 35.70 3.02
N SER A 204 0.12 36.18 3.42
CA SER A 204 0.31 36.62 4.80
C SER A 204 -0.60 37.81 5.07
N GLN A 205 -1.25 37.83 6.25
CA GLN A 205 -1.85 39.07 6.71
C GLN A 205 -0.69 40.01 7.09
N PRO A 206 -0.71 41.27 6.64
CA PRO A 206 0.26 42.25 7.13
C PRO A 206 0.13 42.32 8.65
N LEU A 207 1.28 42.36 9.35
CA LEU A 207 1.28 42.60 10.79
C LEU A 207 0.43 43.85 11.08
N PRO A 208 -0.44 43.83 12.12
CA PRO A 208 -1.15 45.02 12.49
C PRO A 208 -0.12 46.12 12.75
N TYR A 209 -0.26 47.24 12.03
CA TYR A 209 0.56 48.41 12.26
C TYR A 209 0.37 48.86 13.71
N THR A 210 1.35 48.60 14.57
CA THR A 210 1.46 49.26 15.87
C THR A 210 2.13 50.61 15.65
N PRO A 211 1.40 51.74 15.76
CA PRO A 211 2.03 53.05 15.74
C PRO A 211 3.09 53.10 16.85
N TYR A 212 4.26 53.66 16.50
CA TYR A 212 5.31 53.93 17.46
C TYR A 212 4.75 54.80 18.61
N ASN A 213 4.69 54.23 19.82
CA ASN A 213 4.35 54.97 21.02
C ASN A 213 5.65 55.30 21.79
N PRO A 214 6.14 56.55 21.76
CA PRO A 214 7.35 56.95 22.46
C PRO A 214 7.27 56.78 23.99
N ASN A 215 6.08 56.55 24.57
CA ASN A 215 5.88 56.42 26.01
C ASN A 215 6.05 54.99 26.55
N ASN A 216 6.25 53.98 25.69
CA ASN A 216 6.45 52.58 26.10
C ASN A 216 7.92 52.18 26.27
N LEU A 217 8.83 53.15 26.44
CA LEU A 217 10.22 52.87 26.78
C LEU A 217 10.31 52.41 28.24
N ASN A 218 10.49 51.09 28.43
CA ASN A 218 10.94 50.54 29.70
C ASN A 218 12.27 51.21 30.08
N PRO A 219 12.38 51.88 31.25
CA PRO A 219 13.60 52.57 31.66
C PRO A 219 14.82 51.65 31.88
N ALA A 220 14.68 50.32 31.75
CA ALA A 220 15.76 49.36 31.98
C ALA A 220 16.81 49.22 30.84
N ASN A 221 16.56 49.68 29.61
CA ASN A 221 17.51 49.52 28.48
C ASN A 221 18.41 50.75 28.29
N ARG A 222 19.03 51.24 29.36
CA ARG A 222 19.97 52.36 29.34
C ARG A 222 21.40 51.96 29.71
N ILE A 223 21.89 50.84 29.18
CA ILE A 223 23.31 50.45 29.21
C ILE A 223 23.46 49.61 27.92
N TYR A 224 24.12 50.05 26.84
CA TYR A 224 25.55 50.24 26.67
C TYR A 224 25.86 51.41 25.71
N ARG A 225 26.83 52.25 26.09
CA ARG A 225 27.69 53.02 25.20
C ARG A 225 29.08 52.40 25.27
#